data_AF-A0A937MZE4-F1
#
_entry.id   AF-A0A937MZE4-F1
#
_cell.length_a   1.000
_cell.length_b   1.000
_cell.length_c   1.000
_cell.angle_alpha   90.00
_cell.angle_beta   90.00
_cell.angle_gamma   90.00
#
_symmetry.space_group_name_H-M   'P 1'
#
loop_
_entity.id
_entity.type
_entity.pdbx_description
1 polymer ?
#
loop_
_entity_poly.entity_id
_entity_poly.type
_entity_poly.pdbx_seq_one_letter_code
_entity_poly.pdbx_strand_id
1 'polypeptide(L)'
;MRPNHKILNSPLAVPHDNGRLQVLKQAAKSQSGMGEALTLDTIVNSIDAELIAKGTSGKGPNRGAIVRHGRYTLWAFEGPVDDMTDAGKRLFVNTVVYAAGHRGSAVLERRMTKTRDGPFSYLESARTRSPGLLGTLGSYLPAEARGKTIDETEAWLVEKRPFLRAEGRVFEVDAFAEKLGIPNHKRELLEHCIANLRSKQNVQESVRELVRYTGQSEFGDSAEAWQDWYEANRDYLFFSDCDGFRFIIDQQAKAAGKPTSEFRGWSSQQVDYRENAVSPVADSR
;
A
#
# COMPACT_ATOMS: atom_id res chain seq x y z
N MET A 1 -1.73 -7.35 10.41
CA MET A 1 -1.03 -8.43 9.68
C MET A 1 -2.07 -9.17 8.86
N ARG A 2 -1.80 -9.53 7.59
CA ARG A 2 -2.77 -10.29 6.77
C ARG A 2 -2.94 -11.71 7.34
N PRO A 3 -4.17 -12.27 7.38
CA PRO A 3 -4.48 -13.46 8.17
C PRO A 3 -3.94 -14.82 7.63
N ASN A 4 -3.24 -14.87 6.49
CA ASN A 4 -2.92 -16.13 5.81
C ASN A 4 -1.42 -16.37 5.52
N HIS A 5 -0.52 -15.91 6.39
CA HIS A 5 0.91 -16.18 6.21
C HIS A 5 1.20 -17.68 6.34
N LYS A 6 1.63 -18.32 5.26
CA LYS A 6 2.22 -19.66 5.31
C LYS A 6 3.60 -19.55 5.94
N ILE A 7 3.70 -19.92 7.21
CA ILE A 7 4.99 -20.15 7.87
C ILE A 7 5.70 -21.28 7.10
N LEU A 8 7.02 -21.17 6.91
CA LEU A 8 7.82 -22.22 6.30
C LEU A 8 7.50 -23.57 6.97
N ASN A 9 7.36 -24.64 6.18
CA ASN A 9 7.01 -25.96 6.73
C ASN A 9 8.12 -26.56 7.62
N SER A 10 9.37 -26.07 7.49
CA SER A 10 10.53 -26.53 8.27
C SER A 10 11.58 -25.41 8.41
N PRO A 11 11.27 -24.31 9.12
CA PRO A 11 12.24 -23.24 9.32
C PRO A 11 13.32 -23.72 10.28
N LEU A 12 14.56 -23.26 10.09
CA LEU A 12 15.58 -23.37 11.13
C LEU A 12 15.05 -22.68 12.39
N ALA A 13 15.05 -23.39 13.52
CA ALA A 13 14.59 -22.82 14.78
C ALA A 13 15.42 -21.58 15.11
N VAL A 14 14.77 -20.43 15.23
CA VAL A 14 15.40 -19.16 15.60
C VAL A 14 15.13 -18.94 17.08
N PRO A 15 16.13 -19.13 17.98
CA PRO A 15 15.94 -18.85 19.39
C PRO A 15 15.63 -17.36 19.57
N HIS A 16 14.63 -17.07 20.40
CA HIS A 16 14.29 -15.71 20.83
C HIS A 16 14.20 -15.68 22.35
N ASP A 17 14.95 -14.82 23.00
CA ASP A 17 14.75 -14.56 24.42
C ASP A 17 13.53 -13.64 24.58
N ASN A 18 12.56 -14.06 25.39
CA ASN A 18 11.35 -13.28 25.72
C ASN A 18 10.52 -12.80 24.52
N GLY A 19 10.52 -13.56 23.40
CA GLY A 19 9.75 -13.21 22.21
C GLY A 19 10.32 -12.05 21.37
N ARG A 20 11.54 -11.58 21.68
CA ARG A 20 12.22 -10.54 20.89
C ARG A 20 13.49 -11.10 20.27
N LEU A 21 13.52 -11.11 18.93
CA LEU A 21 14.77 -11.20 18.18
C LEU A 21 15.61 -9.96 18.51
N GLN A 22 16.64 -10.11 19.35
CA GLN A 22 17.62 -9.05 19.55
C GLN A 22 18.47 -8.94 18.29
N VAL A 23 18.13 -7.96 17.45
CA VAL A 23 18.98 -7.58 16.33
C VAL A 23 20.13 -6.75 16.88
N LEU A 24 21.33 -7.13 16.44
CA LEU A 24 22.67 -6.53 16.54
C LEU A 24 22.78 -5.19 17.30
N LYS A 25 23.84 -5.10 18.11
CA LYS A 25 24.29 -3.84 18.73
C LYS A 25 24.50 -2.79 17.62
N GLN A 26 23.98 -1.58 17.81
CA GLN A 26 24.13 -0.47 16.86
C GLN A 26 25.61 -0.30 16.45
N ALA A 27 25.93 -0.61 15.20
CA ALA A 27 27.32 -0.61 14.71
C ALA A 27 27.85 0.80 14.41
N ALA A 28 26.99 1.76 14.07
CA ALA A 28 27.41 3.10 13.67
C ALA A 28 26.38 4.20 14.03
N LYS A 29 26.90 5.43 14.18
CA LYS A 29 26.11 6.66 14.39
C LYS A 29 25.72 7.36 13.07
N SER A 30 26.34 7.02 11.94
CA SER A 30 26.07 7.66 10.65
C SER A 30 24.96 6.95 9.88
N GLN A 31 24.18 7.72 9.11
CA GLN A 31 23.09 7.22 8.29
C GLN A 31 23.52 6.22 7.21
N SER A 32 24.82 6.21 6.86
CA SER A 32 25.46 5.34 5.88
C SER A 32 25.86 3.96 6.42
N GLY A 33 25.85 3.74 7.74
CA GLY A 33 26.14 2.43 8.37
C GLY A 33 24.96 1.86 9.15
N MET A 34 23.76 2.42 8.94
CA MET A 34 22.51 1.88 9.45
C MET A 34 21.83 1.10 8.32
N GLY A 35 21.58 -0.19 8.53
CA GLY A 35 20.83 -1.03 7.58
C GLY A 35 19.54 -0.34 7.07
N GLU A 36 19.19 -0.60 5.82
CA GLU A 36 18.08 0.07 5.15
C GLU A 36 16.73 -0.51 5.54
N ALA A 37 15.97 0.20 6.39
CA ALA A 37 14.58 -0.13 6.64
C ALA A 37 13.64 0.51 5.62
N LEU A 38 12.74 -0.28 5.03
CA LEU A 38 11.78 0.19 4.03
C LEU A 38 10.61 0.90 4.69
N THR A 39 10.21 2.07 4.15
CA THR A 39 8.99 2.76 4.56
C THR A 39 7.77 1.92 4.19
N LEU A 40 6.94 1.59 5.17
CA LEU A 40 5.86 0.62 4.97
C LEU A 40 4.63 1.18 4.23
N ASP A 41 4.47 2.51 4.10
CA ASP A 41 3.27 3.15 3.49
C ASP A 41 2.87 2.61 2.12
N THR A 42 3.83 2.08 1.36
CA THR A 42 3.60 1.50 0.04
C THR A 42 3.38 0.00 0.10
N ILE A 43 4.02 -0.68 1.05
CA ILE A 43 4.04 -2.14 1.18
C ILE A 43 2.78 -2.64 1.86
N VAL A 44 2.31 -1.97 2.92
CA VAL A 44 1.12 -2.46 3.65
C VAL A 44 -0.15 -2.37 2.80
N ASN A 45 -0.15 -1.44 1.84
CA ASN A 45 -1.29 -1.19 0.96
C ASN A 45 -1.20 -1.96 -0.36
N SER A 46 -0.05 -2.57 -0.71
CA SER A 46 0.07 -3.35 -1.95
C SER A 46 -0.41 -4.78 -1.77
N ILE A 47 -1.27 -5.26 -2.67
CA ILE A 47 -1.90 -6.59 -2.59
C ILE A 47 -0.88 -7.74 -2.67
N ASP A 48 0.26 -7.52 -3.30
CA ASP A 48 1.32 -8.51 -3.48
C ASP A 48 2.54 -8.29 -2.57
N ALA A 49 2.43 -7.37 -1.61
CA ALA A 49 3.44 -7.10 -0.61
C ALA A 49 3.09 -7.66 0.77
N GLU A 50 4.13 -7.91 1.57
CA GLU A 50 4.04 -8.62 2.83
C GLU A 50 5.07 -8.11 3.83
N LEU A 51 4.61 -7.76 5.04
CA LEU A 51 5.50 -7.43 6.15
C LEU A 51 5.82 -8.70 6.93
N ILE A 52 7.03 -9.21 6.78
CA ILE A 52 7.50 -10.45 7.42
C ILE A 52 8.06 -10.16 8.80
N ALA A 53 8.90 -9.11 8.90
CA ALA A 53 9.47 -8.69 10.18
C ALA A 53 9.53 -7.16 10.28
N LYS A 54 9.21 -6.65 11.47
CA LYS A 54 9.27 -5.25 11.85
C LYS A 54 9.98 -5.13 13.20
N GLY A 55 10.70 -4.04 13.40
CA GLY A 55 11.33 -3.70 14.68
C GLY A 55 11.21 -2.21 14.98
N THR A 56 11.68 -1.81 16.15
CA THR A 56 11.91 -0.40 16.45
C THR A 56 13.02 0.12 15.55
N SER A 57 12.75 1.20 14.82
CA SER A 57 13.72 1.83 13.93
C SER A 57 13.98 3.26 14.38
N GLY A 58 15.25 3.68 14.34
CA GLY A 58 15.63 5.08 14.51
C GLY A 58 15.01 6.00 13.44
N LYS A 59 14.59 5.43 12.30
CA LYS A 59 13.85 6.15 11.24
C LYS A 59 12.33 6.21 11.49
N GLY A 60 11.84 5.60 12.57
CA GLY A 60 10.48 5.68 13.08
C GLY A 60 9.65 4.39 13.00
N PRO A 61 8.42 4.40 13.54
CA PRO A 61 7.60 3.20 13.72
C PRO A 61 7.09 2.62 12.40
N ASN A 62 7.21 3.34 11.28
CA ASN A 62 6.67 2.95 9.99
C ASN A 62 7.73 2.31 9.07
N ARG A 63 8.50 1.36 9.62
CA ARG A 63 9.66 0.75 8.95
C ARG A 63 9.63 -0.77 9.07
N GLY A 64 9.90 -1.46 7.96
CA GLY A 64 10.03 -2.92 7.90
C GLY A 64 11.49 -3.37 7.86
N ALA A 65 11.78 -4.49 8.50
CA ALA A 65 13.11 -5.10 8.51
C ALA A 65 13.23 -6.28 7.51
N ILE A 66 12.15 -7.04 7.34
CA ILE A 66 12.05 -8.06 6.29
C ILE A 66 10.69 -7.88 5.63
N VAL A 67 10.71 -7.67 4.32
CA VAL A 67 9.51 -7.35 3.54
C VAL A 67 9.57 -8.10 2.21
N ARG A 68 8.44 -8.62 1.74
CA ARG A 68 8.32 -9.14 0.37
C ARG A 68 7.45 -8.20 -0.47
N HIS A 69 7.76 -8.07 -1.75
CA HIS A 69 6.91 -7.45 -2.77
C HIS A 69 7.07 -8.23 -4.07
N GLY A 70 6.01 -8.91 -4.49
CA GLY A 70 6.08 -9.91 -5.57
C GLY A 70 7.16 -10.95 -5.30
N ARG A 71 8.10 -11.12 -6.24
CA ARG A 71 9.27 -12.03 -6.11
C ARG A 71 10.44 -11.48 -5.29
N TYR A 72 10.41 -10.20 -4.92
CA TYR A 72 11.53 -9.58 -4.23
C TYR A 72 11.31 -9.65 -2.73
N THR A 73 12.35 -10.07 -2.00
CA THR A 73 12.40 -10.00 -0.55
C THR A 73 13.55 -9.09 -0.15
N LEU A 74 13.22 -8.03 0.60
CA LEU A 74 14.20 -7.12 1.17
C LEU A 74 14.68 -7.67 2.51
N TRP A 75 16.00 -7.68 2.67
CA TRP A 75 16.71 -7.94 3.91
C TRP A 75 17.34 -6.62 4.37
N ALA A 76 16.78 -6.00 5.41
CA ALA A 76 17.17 -4.65 5.86
C ALA A 76 18.42 -4.62 6.75
N PHE A 77 19.05 -5.78 7.01
CA PHE A 77 20.22 -5.85 7.89
C PHE A 77 21.49 -5.80 7.06
N GLU A 78 22.47 -5.03 7.56
CA GLU A 78 23.80 -4.88 6.98
C GLU A 78 24.82 -5.38 8.01
N GLY A 79 25.88 -6.03 7.52
CA GLY A 79 26.99 -6.51 8.34
C GLY A 79 27.65 -7.75 7.73
N PRO A 80 28.91 -8.03 8.04
CA PRO A 80 29.57 -9.26 7.61
C PRO A 80 28.93 -10.48 8.31
N VAL A 81 29.00 -11.64 7.67
CA VAL A 81 28.44 -12.89 8.20
C VAL A 81 29.07 -13.28 9.54
N ASP A 82 30.33 -12.92 9.75
CA ASP A 82 31.06 -13.20 11.00
C ASP A 82 30.52 -12.41 12.19
N ASP A 83 29.88 -11.26 11.94
CA ASP A 83 29.22 -10.45 12.97
C ASP A 83 27.79 -10.93 13.28
N MET A 84 27.25 -11.86 12.49
CA MET A 84 25.92 -12.40 12.71
C MET A 84 25.92 -13.41 13.86
N THR A 85 24.99 -13.22 14.80
CA THR A 85 24.66 -14.25 15.80
C THR A 85 24.14 -15.52 15.11
N ASP A 86 24.19 -16.67 15.79
CA ASP A 86 23.63 -17.92 15.27
C ASP A 86 22.14 -17.79 14.94
N ALA A 87 21.38 -17.06 15.75
CA ALA A 87 19.98 -16.74 15.48
C ALA A 87 19.82 -15.91 14.19
N GLY A 88 20.69 -14.91 13.99
CA GLY A 88 20.72 -14.10 12.77
C GLY A 88 21.02 -14.93 11.52
N LYS A 89 22.02 -15.83 11.58
CA LYS A 89 22.37 -16.73 10.48
C LYS A 89 21.19 -17.63 10.09
N ARG A 90 20.50 -18.21 11.07
CA ARG A 90 19.29 -19.03 10.85
C ARG A 90 18.15 -18.22 10.24
N LEU A 91 17.92 -16.99 10.72
CA LEU A 91 16.89 -16.10 10.18
C LEU A 91 17.18 -15.72 8.72
N PHE A 92 18.44 -15.44 8.38
CA PHE A 92 18.85 -15.15 7.01
C PHE A 92 18.59 -16.34 6.08
N VAL A 93 19.00 -17.55 6.47
CA VAL A 93 18.73 -18.78 5.67
C VAL A 93 17.22 -18.99 5.49
N ASN A 94 16.42 -18.86 6.55
CA ASN A 94 14.97 -18.94 6.46
C ASN A 94 14.40 -17.90 5.47
N THR A 95 14.93 -16.67 5.49
CA THR A 95 14.51 -15.59 4.57
C THR A 95 14.86 -15.93 3.12
N VAL A 96 16.03 -16.51 2.86
CA VAL A 96 16.44 -16.98 1.52
C VAL A 96 15.53 -18.10 1.03
N VAL A 97 15.22 -19.09 1.88
CA VAL A 97 14.31 -20.19 1.53
C VAL A 97 12.91 -19.65 1.24
N TYR A 98 12.41 -18.74 2.07
CA TYR A 98 11.14 -18.06 1.85
C TYR A 98 11.13 -17.31 0.50
N ALA A 99 12.14 -16.47 0.23
CA ALA A 99 12.25 -15.74 -1.03
C ALA A 99 12.29 -16.70 -2.24
N ALA A 100 12.96 -17.85 -2.11
CA ALA A 100 13.01 -18.87 -3.15
C ALA A 100 11.62 -19.45 -3.48
N GLY A 101 10.76 -19.63 -2.48
CA GLY A 101 9.37 -20.06 -2.67
C GLY A 101 8.50 -19.08 -3.46
N HIS A 102 8.91 -17.81 -3.56
CA HIS A 102 8.18 -16.74 -4.24
C HIS A 102 8.81 -16.29 -5.57
N ARG A 103 9.80 -17.01 -6.11
CA ARG A 103 10.48 -16.64 -7.37
C ARG A 103 9.52 -16.42 -8.55
N GLY A 104 8.41 -17.16 -8.61
CA GLY A 104 7.38 -17.02 -9.63
C GLY A 104 6.33 -15.92 -9.38
N SER A 105 6.36 -15.26 -8.23
CA SER A 105 5.38 -14.21 -7.90
C SER A 105 5.63 -12.96 -8.76
N ALA A 106 4.58 -12.46 -9.41
CA ALA A 106 4.66 -11.20 -10.15
C ALA A 106 4.70 -10.03 -9.16
N VAL A 107 5.34 -8.94 -9.58
CA VAL A 107 5.14 -7.63 -8.95
C VAL A 107 3.90 -7.03 -9.60
N LEU A 108 2.83 -6.85 -8.82
CA LEU A 108 1.53 -6.41 -9.31
C LEU A 108 1.35 -4.90 -9.25
N GLU A 109 1.96 -4.25 -8.27
CA GLU A 109 1.88 -2.80 -8.10
C GLU A 109 3.25 -2.17 -8.20
N ARG A 110 3.35 -1.06 -8.93
CA ARG A 110 4.56 -0.24 -8.93
C ARG A 110 4.25 1.09 -8.26
N ARG A 111 5.13 1.51 -7.37
CA ARG A 111 5.00 2.83 -6.74
C ARG A 111 5.38 3.92 -7.73
N MET A 112 4.37 4.44 -8.41
CA MET A 112 4.48 5.59 -9.29
C MET A 112 4.14 6.89 -8.56
N THR A 113 3.24 6.84 -7.56
CA THR A 113 2.74 8.00 -6.83
C THR A 113 2.74 7.78 -5.31
N LYS A 114 2.32 8.81 -4.56
CA LYS A 114 2.04 8.71 -3.12
C LYS A 114 0.69 8.02 -2.90
N THR A 115 0.56 7.24 -1.84
CA THR A 115 -0.72 6.64 -1.42
C THR A 115 -1.55 7.67 -0.65
N ARG A 116 -2.88 7.53 -0.66
CA ARG A 116 -3.79 8.43 0.10
C ARG A 116 -3.54 8.44 1.61
N ASP A 117 -2.85 7.42 2.10
CA ASP A 117 -2.49 7.25 3.50
C ASP A 117 -1.16 7.93 3.87
N GLY A 118 -0.33 8.26 2.89
CA GLY A 118 0.95 8.94 3.09
C GLY A 118 0.84 10.25 3.90
N PRO A 119 -0.16 11.12 3.65
CA PRO A 119 -0.39 12.34 4.42
C PRO A 119 -0.48 12.12 5.94
N PHE A 120 -1.14 11.05 6.40
CA PHE A 120 -1.30 10.75 7.82
C PHE A 120 0.04 10.48 8.53
N SER A 121 1.02 9.91 7.82
CA SER A 121 2.36 9.73 8.38
C SER A 121 3.12 11.04 8.55
N TYR A 122 2.85 12.04 7.70
CA TYR A 122 3.38 13.39 7.90
C TYR A 122 2.70 14.10 9.07
N LEU A 123 1.36 13.96 9.20
CA LEU A 123 0.63 14.51 10.34
C LEU A 123 1.15 13.98 11.66
N GLU A 124 1.27 12.65 11.79
CA GLU A 124 1.78 12.03 13.01
C GLU A 124 3.20 12.49 13.34
N SER A 125 4.05 12.60 12.32
CA SER A 125 5.42 13.10 12.50
C SER A 125 5.47 14.60 12.85
N ALA A 126 4.54 15.39 12.31
CA ALA A 126 4.40 16.80 12.65
C ALA A 126 3.96 16.97 14.11
N ARG A 127 3.04 16.12 14.57
CA ARG A 127 2.53 16.11 15.95
C ARG A 127 3.59 15.66 16.97
N THR A 128 4.35 14.61 16.65
CA THR A 128 5.23 13.94 17.63
C THR A 128 6.71 14.31 17.54
N ARG A 129 7.18 14.85 16.41
CA ARG A 129 8.63 15.05 16.18
C ARG A 129 9.01 16.46 15.78
N SER A 130 8.39 16.96 14.71
CA SER A 130 8.82 18.21 14.09
C SER A 130 7.63 18.94 13.48
N PRO A 131 7.11 19.99 14.15
CA PRO A 131 5.97 20.75 13.65
C PRO A 131 6.15 21.31 12.23
N GLY A 132 7.39 21.58 11.80
CA GLY A 132 7.70 22.02 10.43
C GLY A 132 7.32 21.02 9.33
N LEU A 133 7.11 19.74 9.66
CA LEU A 133 6.61 18.74 8.71
C LEU A 133 5.19 19.02 8.24
N LEU A 134 4.40 19.81 8.99
CA LEU A 134 3.09 20.27 8.54
C LEU A 134 3.20 21.18 7.30
N GLY A 135 4.20 22.07 7.26
CA GLY A 135 4.47 22.90 6.07
C GLY A 135 4.91 22.05 4.87
N THR A 136 5.70 21.00 5.12
CA THR A 136 6.07 20.03 4.08
C THR A 136 4.83 19.28 3.57
N LEU A 137 3.95 18.83 4.45
CA LEU A 137 2.69 18.20 4.07
C LEU A 137 1.83 19.15 3.22
N GLY A 138 1.69 20.41 3.64
CA GLY A 138 0.95 21.43 2.89
C GLY A 138 1.41 21.60 1.44
N SER A 139 2.71 21.40 1.16
CA SER A 139 3.24 21.43 -0.21
C SER A 139 2.71 20.31 -1.12
N TYR A 140 2.26 19.20 -0.52
CA TYR A 140 1.65 18.08 -1.23
C TYR A 140 0.13 18.17 -1.27
N LEU A 141 -0.51 19.01 -0.47
CA LEU A 141 -1.97 19.07 -0.39
C LEU A 141 -2.56 20.11 -1.38
N PRO A 142 -3.86 19.95 -1.74
CA PRO A 142 -4.63 20.94 -2.47
C PRO A 142 -4.61 22.30 -1.78
N ALA A 143 -4.82 23.36 -2.56
CA ALA A 143 -4.79 24.73 -2.04
C ALA A 143 -5.77 24.94 -0.87
N GLU A 144 -6.97 24.34 -0.92
CA GLU A 144 -7.96 24.47 0.15
C GLU A 144 -7.54 23.84 1.48
N ALA A 145 -6.55 22.94 1.47
CA ALA A 145 -6.05 22.25 2.65
C ALA A 145 -4.74 22.86 3.22
N ARG A 146 -4.18 23.89 2.57
CA ARG A 146 -2.92 24.53 3.00
C ARG A 146 -3.14 25.51 4.15
N GLY A 147 -2.10 25.69 4.97
CA GLY A 147 -2.09 26.68 6.06
C GLY A 147 -2.98 26.37 7.25
N LYS A 148 -3.64 25.20 7.25
CA LYS A 148 -4.44 24.69 8.37
C LYS A 148 -3.56 24.24 9.53
N THR A 149 -4.14 24.21 10.73
CA THR A 149 -3.53 23.54 11.89
C THR A 149 -3.44 22.03 11.68
N ILE A 150 -2.73 21.31 12.56
CA ILE A 150 -2.62 19.84 12.49
C ILE A 150 -4.02 19.21 12.56
N ASP A 151 -4.84 19.63 13.52
CA ASP A 151 -6.16 19.03 13.76
C ASP A 151 -7.16 19.34 12.62
N GLU A 152 -7.13 20.57 12.09
CA GLU A 152 -7.93 20.93 10.90
C GLU A 152 -7.48 20.18 9.64
N THR A 153 -6.17 19.96 9.48
CA THR A 153 -5.63 19.18 8.37
C THR A 153 -6.02 17.71 8.49
N GLU A 154 -5.99 17.16 9.71
CA GLU A 154 -6.43 15.79 10.00
C GLU A 154 -7.92 15.61 9.72
N ALA A 155 -8.78 16.51 10.20
CA ALA A 155 -10.20 16.47 9.93
C ALA A 155 -10.49 16.49 8.42
N TRP A 156 -9.83 17.39 7.67
CA TRP A 156 -9.95 17.46 6.21
C TRP A 156 -9.47 16.18 5.53
N LEU A 157 -8.33 15.62 5.97
CA LEU A 157 -7.81 14.38 5.40
C LEU A 157 -8.73 13.20 5.66
N VAL A 158 -9.32 13.10 6.85
CA VAL A 158 -10.30 12.06 7.18
C VAL A 158 -11.54 12.18 6.29
N GLU A 159 -12.08 13.39 6.14
CA GLU A 159 -13.25 13.67 5.30
C GLU A 159 -12.99 13.33 3.82
N LYS A 160 -11.86 13.82 3.27
CA LYS A 160 -11.57 13.69 1.83
C LYS A 160 -10.92 12.37 1.45
N ARG A 161 -10.43 11.56 2.41
CA ARG A 161 -9.71 10.29 2.17
C ARG A 161 -10.32 9.39 1.10
N PRO A 162 -11.66 9.19 1.05
CA PRO A 162 -12.26 8.28 0.07
C PRO A 162 -12.10 8.76 -1.39
N PHE A 163 -11.90 10.06 -1.57
CA PHE A 163 -11.84 10.74 -2.87
C PHE A 163 -10.43 11.25 -3.19
N LEU A 164 -9.49 11.21 -2.24
CA LEU A 164 -8.11 11.62 -2.49
C LEU A 164 -7.45 10.75 -3.55
N ARG A 165 -6.76 11.41 -4.48
CA ARG A 165 -5.79 10.82 -5.40
C ARG A 165 -4.54 11.66 -5.49
N ALA A 166 -3.45 11.07 -5.98
CA ALA A 166 -2.19 11.77 -6.17
C ALA A 166 -1.76 11.74 -7.63
N GLU A 167 -1.34 12.90 -8.12
CA GLU A 167 -0.63 13.06 -9.39
C GLU A 167 0.81 13.44 -9.09
N GLY A 168 1.73 12.50 -9.34
CA GLY A 168 3.13 12.62 -8.92
C GLY A 168 3.27 12.74 -7.39
N ARG A 169 3.58 13.95 -6.91
CA ARG A 169 3.78 14.26 -5.48
C ARG A 169 2.63 15.05 -4.85
N VAL A 170 1.69 15.54 -5.66
CA VAL A 170 0.61 16.42 -5.18
C VAL A 170 -0.69 15.61 -5.12
N PHE A 171 -1.43 15.81 -4.04
CA PHE A 171 -2.75 15.27 -3.85
C PHE A 171 -3.80 16.23 -4.40
N GLU A 172 -4.89 15.65 -4.88
CA GLU A 172 -6.12 16.33 -5.24
C GLU A 172 -7.33 15.54 -4.76
N VAL A 173 -8.44 16.23 -4.60
CA VAL A 173 -9.74 15.60 -4.38
C VAL A 173 -10.30 15.25 -5.75
N ASP A 174 -10.62 13.97 -5.96
CA ASP A 174 -11.27 13.54 -7.19
C ASP A 174 -12.71 14.08 -7.23
N ALA A 175 -12.90 15.17 -7.97
CA ALA A 175 -14.17 15.87 -8.07
C ALA A 175 -15.30 15.00 -8.66
N PHE A 176 -14.98 14.02 -9.51
CA PHE A 176 -15.97 13.12 -10.07
C PHE A 176 -16.48 12.13 -9.01
N ALA A 177 -15.54 11.46 -8.34
CA ALA A 177 -15.85 10.55 -7.24
C ALA A 177 -16.56 11.26 -6.08
N GLU A 178 -16.10 12.46 -5.72
CA GLU A 178 -16.71 13.29 -4.66
C GLU A 178 -18.13 13.72 -5.01
N LYS A 179 -18.37 14.21 -6.24
CA LYS A 179 -19.71 14.61 -6.71
C LYS A 179 -20.71 13.46 -6.66
N LEU A 180 -20.26 12.23 -6.93
CA LEU A 180 -21.09 11.03 -6.86
C LEU A 180 -21.25 10.49 -5.44
N GLY A 181 -20.40 10.92 -4.49
CA GLY A 181 -20.31 10.30 -3.16
C GLY A 181 -19.79 8.86 -3.18
N ILE A 182 -19.22 8.42 -4.31
CA ILE A 182 -18.68 7.07 -4.48
C ILE A 182 -17.16 7.13 -4.32
N PRO A 183 -16.56 6.46 -3.33
CA PRO A 183 -15.12 6.46 -3.16
C PRO A 183 -14.39 5.92 -4.40
N ASN A 184 -13.27 6.53 -4.76
CA ASN A 184 -12.58 6.25 -6.03
C ASN A 184 -12.02 4.82 -6.17
N HIS A 185 -11.93 4.07 -5.08
CA HIS A 185 -11.44 2.69 -5.03
C HIS A 185 -12.57 1.64 -5.11
N LYS A 186 -13.84 2.06 -5.15
CA LYS A 186 -15.01 1.17 -5.22
C LYS A 186 -15.36 0.87 -6.67
N ARG A 187 -15.65 -0.40 -6.96
CA ARG A 187 -16.06 -0.83 -8.31
C ARG A 187 -17.36 -0.16 -8.76
N GLU A 188 -18.19 0.24 -7.80
CA GLU A 188 -19.41 1.03 -8.02
C GLU A 188 -19.16 2.28 -8.90
N LEU A 189 -17.97 2.88 -8.84
CA LEU A 189 -17.62 4.01 -9.70
C LEU A 189 -17.54 3.60 -11.18
N LEU A 190 -16.98 2.42 -11.47
CA LEU A 190 -16.94 1.86 -12.83
C LEU A 190 -18.35 1.50 -13.29
N GLU A 191 -19.12 0.84 -12.43
CA GLU A 191 -20.51 0.42 -12.71
C GLU A 191 -21.39 1.63 -13.05
N HIS A 192 -21.24 2.73 -12.31
CA HIS A 192 -21.92 4.00 -12.58
C HIS A 192 -21.57 4.55 -13.96
N CYS A 193 -20.29 4.59 -14.33
CA CYS A 193 -19.87 5.05 -15.65
C CYS A 193 -20.45 4.16 -16.77
N ILE A 194 -20.44 2.84 -16.61
CA ILE A 194 -21.00 1.90 -17.60
C ILE A 194 -22.52 2.08 -17.73
N ALA A 195 -23.23 2.33 -16.63
CA ALA A 195 -24.66 2.65 -16.65
C ALA A 195 -24.94 3.95 -17.41
N ASN A 196 -24.14 5.00 -17.17
CA ASN A 196 -24.23 6.27 -17.89
C ASN A 196 -24.07 6.09 -19.41
N LEU A 197 -23.10 5.27 -19.85
CA LEU A 197 -22.94 4.93 -21.28
C LEU A 197 -24.19 4.24 -21.85
N ARG A 198 -24.77 3.27 -21.13
CA ARG A 198 -26.01 2.58 -21.56
C ARG A 198 -27.19 3.54 -21.70
N SER A 199 -27.33 4.47 -20.77
CA SER A 199 -28.41 5.46 -20.75
C SER A 199 -28.13 6.69 -21.60
N LYS A 200 -26.97 6.77 -22.27
CA LYS A 200 -26.50 7.93 -23.05
C LYS A 200 -26.46 9.24 -22.23
N GLN A 201 -26.17 9.14 -20.95
CA GLN A 201 -26.03 10.27 -20.03
C GLN A 201 -24.55 10.47 -19.70
N ASN A 202 -24.09 11.72 -19.60
CA ASN A 202 -22.71 12.06 -19.19
C ASN A 202 -21.62 11.22 -19.91
N VAL A 203 -21.83 10.94 -21.20
CA VAL A 203 -21.04 9.94 -21.96
C VAL A 203 -19.56 10.30 -21.97
N GLN A 204 -19.22 11.53 -22.37
CA GLN A 204 -17.82 11.98 -22.48
C GLN A 204 -17.09 11.92 -21.13
N GLU A 205 -17.74 12.35 -20.05
CA GLU A 205 -17.18 12.27 -18.70
C GLU A 205 -17.01 10.80 -18.28
N SER A 206 -18.01 9.95 -18.50
CA SER A 206 -17.95 8.54 -18.13
C SER A 206 -16.84 7.78 -18.87
N VAL A 207 -16.65 8.04 -20.17
CA VAL A 207 -15.53 7.48 -20.94
C VAL A 207 -14.19 7.94 -20.35
N ARG A 208 -14.02 9.25 -20.10
CA ARG A 208 -12.79 9.80 -19.52
C ARG A 208 -12.43 9.13 -18.20
N GLU A 209 -13.42 8.95 -17.33
CA GLU A 209 -13.21 8.33 -16.01
C GLU A 209 -12.94 6.82 -16.11
N LEU A 210 -13.64 6.10 -17.00
CA LEU A 210 -13.33 4.69 -17.27
C LEU A 210 -11.89 4.51 -17.75
N VAL A 211 -11.42 5.36 -18.67
CA VAL A 211 -10.02 5.36 -19.13
C VAL A 211 -9.06 5.66 -17.97
N ARG A 212 -9.34 6.69 -17.16
CA ARG A 212 -8.52 7.05 -15.99
C ARG A 212 -8.37 5.88 -15.02
N TYR A 213 -9.49 5.25 -14.67
CA TYR A 213 -9.54 4.24 -13.62
C TYR A 213 -9.17 2.83 -14.09
N THR A 214 -9.04 2.56 -15.39
CA THR A 214 -8.68 1.22 -15.88
C THR A 214 -7.44 1.23 -16.78
N GLY A 215 -7.03 2.39 -17.29
CA GLY A 215 -6.02 2.52 -18.33
C GLY A 215 -6.47 2.02 -19.70
N GLN A 216 -7.73 1.59 -19.86
CA GLN A 216 -8.25 1.07 -21.12
C GLN A 216 -8.95 2.18 -21.90
N SER A 217 -8.53 2.41 -23.13
CA SER A 217 -9.08 3.45 -24.02
C SER A 217 -9.73 2.89 -25.29
N GLU A 218 -9.53 1.61 -25.59
CA GLU A 218 -9.93 1.00 -26.86
C GLU A 218 -11.45 0.92 -27.06
N PHE A 219 -12.23 0.94 -25.97
CA PHE A 219 -13.68 0.74 -26.02
C PHE A 219 -14.48 2.00 -26.38
N GLY A 220 -13.87 3.19 -26.27
CA GLY A 220 -14.58 4.45 -26.49
C GLY A 220 -15.84 4.57 -25.63
N ASP A 221 -16.96 4.94 -26.25
CA ASP A 221 -18.28 5.07 -25.62
C ASP A 221 -19.16 3.80 -25.71
N SER A 222 -18.59 2.67 -26.17
CA SER A 222 -19.32 1.41 -26.30
C SER A 222 -19.65 0.82 -24.93
N ALA A 223 -20.89 1.02 -24.49
CA ALA A 223 -21.38 0.51 -23.22
C ALA A 223 -21.32 -1.02 -23.13
N GLU A 224 -21.54 -1.72 -24.25
CA GLU A 224 -21.47 -3.19 -24.36
C GLU A 224 -20.03 -3.67 -24.15
N ALA A 225 -19.05 -3.08 -24.86
CA ALA A 225 -17.64 -3.46 -24.72
C ALA A 225 -17.12 -3.26 -23.29
N TRP A 226 -17.51 -2.15 -22.64
CA TRP A 226 -17.17 -1.90 -21.24
C TRP A 226 -17.84 -2.89 -20.29
N GLN A 227 -19.10 -3.24 -20.51
CA GLN A 227 -19.83 -4.22 -19.70
C GLN A 227 -19.20 -5.62 -19.82
N ASP A 228 -18.90 -6.06 -21.04
CA ASP A 228 -18.26 -7.36 -21.29
C ASP A 228 -16.89 -7.45 -20.63
N TRP A 229 -16.09 -6.39 -20.77
CA TRP A 229 -14.81 -6.30 -20.08
C TRP A 229 -14.99 -6.34 -18.56
N TYR A 230 -15.96 -5.60 -18.01
CA TYR A 230 -16.17 -5.57 -16.57
C TYR A 230 -16.58 -6.95 -16.05
N GLU A 231 -17.56 -7.62 -16.66
CA GLU A 231 -17.99 -8.96 -16.23
C GLU A 231 -16.86 -9.99 -16.33
N ALA A 232 -16.05 -9.94 -17.39
CA ALA A 232 -14.92 -10.84 -17.56
C ALA A 232 -13.76 -10.60 -16.58
N ASN A 233 -13.73 -9.45 -15.89
CA ASN A 233 -12.59 -9.04 -15.06
C ASN A 233 -12.94 -8.71 -13.61
N ARG A 234 -14.21 -8.45 -13.27
CA ARG A 234 -14.61 -7.84 -12.00
C ARG A 234 -14.05 -8.60 -10.80
N ASP A 235 -14.08 -9.92 -10.79
CA ASP A 235 -13.59 -10.72 -9.67
C ASP A 235 -12.06 -10.70 -9.52
N TYR A 236 -11.36 -10.26 -10.57
CA TYR A 236 -9.91 -10.17 -10.63
C TYR A 236 -9.38 -8.73 -10.45
N LEU A 237 -10.27 -7.72 -10.41
CA LEU A 237 -9.88 -6.32 -10.24
C LEU A 237 -9.52 -5.99 -8.79
N PHE A 238 -8.41 -5.28 -8.60
CA PHE A 238 -8.07 -4.60 -7.36
C PHE A 238 -7.67 -3.16 -7.65
N PHE A 239 -7.91 -2.26 -6.68
CA PHE A 239 -7.54 -0.85 -6.80
C PHE A 239 -6.14 -0.60 -6.23
N SER A 240 -5.30 0.11 -6.97
CA SER A 240 -3.97 0.53 -6.52
C SER A 240 -3.89 2.02 -6.26
N ASP A 241 -3.60 2.40 -5.03
CA ASP A 241 -3.32 3.78 -4.63
C ASP A 241 -1.95 4.28 -5.12
N CYS A 242 -0.99 3.38 -5.32
CA CYS A 242 0.39 3.77 -5.61
C CYS A 242 0.76 3.63 -7.09
N ASP A 243 -0.02 2.86 -7.85
CA ASP A 243 0.13 2.65 -9.28
C ASP A 243 -0.92 3.46 -10.05
N GLY A 244 -1.03 4.76 -9.73
CA GLY A 244 -1.84 5.72 -10.48
C GLY A 244 -3.32 5.81 -10.12
N PHE A 245 -3.75 5.33 -8.95
CA PHE A 245 -5.16 5.40 -8.52
C PHE A 245 -6.13 4.76 -9.51
N ARG A 246 -5.84 3.51 -9.90
CA ARG A 246 -6.61 2.75 -10.90
C ARG A 246 -6.87 1.31 -10.46
N PHE A 247 -7.88 0.72 -11.07
CA PHE A 247 -8.14 -0.71 -11.04
C PHE A 247 -7.17 -1.45 -11.97
N ILE A 248 -6.58 -2.50 -11.44
CA ILE A 248 -5.62 -3.38 -12.12
C ILE A 248 -6.17 -4.81 -12.05
N ILE A 249 -5.95 -5.57 -13.12
CA ILE A 249 -6.32 -6.99 -13.18
C ILE A 249 -5.19 -7.81 -12.56
N ASP A 250 -5.49 -8.60 -11.53
CA ASP A 250 -4.57 -9.64 -11.04
C ASP A 250 -4.51 -10.79 -12.04
N GLN A 251 -3.56 -10.72 -12.97
CA GLN A 251 -3.40 -11.71 -14.04
C GLN A 251 -3.10 -13.12 -13.50
N GLN A 252 -2.49 -13.24 -12.31
CA GLN A 252 -2.22 -14.56 -11.72
C GLN A 252 -3.49 -15.17 -11.13
N ALA A 253 -4.30 -14.37 -10.43
CA ALA A 253 -5.60 -14.81 -9.93
C ALA A 253 -6.52 -15.21 -11.09
N LYS A 254 -6.54 -14.40 -12.16
CA LYS A 254 -7.29 -14.69 -13.39
C LYS A 254 -6.83 -15.99 -14.05
N ALA A 255 -5.52 -16.17 -14.22
CA ALA A 255 -4.98 -17.42 -14.78
C ALA A 255 -5.26 -18.65 -13.91
N ALA A 256 -5.38 -18.47 -12.59
CA ALA A 256 -5.74 -19.53 -11.65
C ALA A 256 -7.26 -19.80 -11.57
N GLY A 257 -8.10 -18.98 -12.24
CA GLY A 257 -9.56 -19.09 -12.15
C GLY A 257 -10.11 -18.81 -10.74
N LYS A 258 -9.39 -18.01 -9.94
CA LYS A 258 -9.77 -17.69 -8.56
C LYS A 258 -9.94 -16.19 -8.39
N PRO A 259 -11.03 -15.72 -7.76
CA PRO A 259 -11.19 -14.30 -7.44
C PRO A 259 -9.97 -13.76 -6.70
N THR A 260 -9.57 -12.52 -6.97
CA THR A 260 -8.41 -11.88 -6.34
C THR A 260 -8.51 -11.89 -4.81
N SER A 261 -9.73 -11.71 -4.28
CA SER A 261 -10.00 -11.77 -2.85
C SER A 261 -9.67 -13.12 -2.21
N GLU A 262 -9.98 -14.22 -2.89
CA GLU A 262 -9.63 -15.57 -2.43
C GLU A 262 -8.15 -15.84 -2.66
N PHE A 263 -7.65 -15.55 -3.87
CA PHE A 263 -6.27 -15.86 -4.27
C PHE A 263 -5.23 -15.15 -3.40
N ARG A 264 -5.54 -13.92 -2.96
CA ARG A 264 -4.65 -13.07 -2.15
C ARG A 264 -5.07 -12.99 -0.68
N GLY A 265 -6.29 -13.41 -0.33
CA GLY A 265 -6.84 -13.24 1.02
C GLY A 265 -7.09 -11.77 1.40
N TRP A 266 -7.33 -10.90 0.42
CA TRP A 266 -7.52 -9.46 0.60
C TRP A 266 -8.33 -8.84 -0.55
N SER A 267 -9.17 -7.84 -0.27
CA SER A 267 -9.97 -7.15 -1.28
C SER A 267 -9.85 -5.63 -1.16
N SER A 268 -9.60 -4.96 -2.29
CA SER A 268 -9.63 -3.50 -2.35
C SER A 268 -11.06 -2.94 -2.22
N GLN A 269 -12.11 -3.76 -2.26
CA GLN A 269 -13.47 -3.30 -1.96
C GLN A 269 -13.68 -3.03 -0.48
N GLN A 270 -12.85 -3.60 0.39
CA GLN A 270 -12.90 -3.43 1.84
C GLN A 270 -11.60 -2.76 2.28
N VAL A 271 -11.36 -1.53 1.84
CA VAL A 271 -10.28 -0.72 2.40
C VAL A 271 -10.68 -0.35 3.82
N ASP A 272 -10.14 -1.09 4.79
CA ASP A 272 -10.09 -0.63 6.16
C ASP A 272 -9.10 0.54 6.20
N TYR A 273 -9.66 1.72 6.35
CA TYR A 273 -8.95 2.99 6.46
C TYR A 273 -8.24 3.10 7.82
N ARG A 274 -7.35 2.14 8.10
CA ARG A 274 -6.43 2.07 9.26
C ARG A 274 -7.13 2.19 10.63
N GLU A 275 -7.70 1.10 11.14
CA GLU A 275 -7.74 0.90 12.61
C GLU A 275 -6.35 0.59 13.22
N ASN A 276 -5.38 0.11 12.42
CA ASN A 276 -4.16 -0.53 12.97
C ASN A 276 -2.80 0.07 12.58
N ALA A 277 -2.75 1.23 11.90
CA ALA A 277 -1.46 1.87 11.59
C ALA A 277 -0.96 2.79 12.71
N VAL A 278 -1.84 3.12 13.67
CA VAL A 278 -1.57 4.01 14.81
C VAL A 278 -2.03 3.33 16.10
N SER A 279 -1.60 2.08 16.34
CA SER A 279 -1.34 1.75 17.75
C SER A 279 0.06 2.26 18.05
N PRO A 280 0.22 3.35 18.81
CA PRO A 280 1.42 3.46 19.60
C PRO A 280 1.48 2.17 20.42
N VAL A 281 2.65 1.52 20.42
CA VAL A 281 2.94 0.54 21.47
C VAL A 281 2.60 1.26 22.77
N ALA A 282 1.54 0.81 23.44
CA ALA A 282 1.14 1.34 24.73
C ALA A 282 2.41 1.36 25.59
N ASP A 283 2.66 2.50 26.21
CA ASP A 283 3.82 2.77 27.04
C ASP A 283 3.86 1.72 28.16
N SER A 284 4.59 0.62 27.95
CA SER A 284 4.90 -0.34 29.00
C SER A 284 6.12 0.18 29.74
N ARG A 285 5.88 1.12 30.64
CA ARG A 285 6.75 1.32 31.80
C ARG A 285 6.59 0.16 32.77
#